data_AF-A0A3N5Z7H9-F1
#
_entry.id   AF-A0A3N5Z7H9-F1
#
_cell.length_a   1.000
_cell.length_b   1.000
_cell.length_c   1.000
_cell.angle_alpha   90.00
_cell.angle_beta   90.00
_cell.angle_gamma   90.00
#
_symmetry.space_group_name_H-M   'P 1'
#
loop_
_entity.id
_entity.type
_entity.pdbx_description
1 polymer ?
#
loop_
_entity_poly.entity_id
_entity_poly.type
_entity_poly.pdbx_seq_one_letter_code
_entity_poly.pdbx_strand_id
1 'polypeptide(L)'
;SYEWAISCEGRSGSAERAHVTAMPSAPGTMLRYHEAVEEVAHALAGGRVAEAEIVTSNEQFDEWLKRSLVDLHMLQTETPHGSYPYAGVPWFSTAFGRDGIITGLECLWVNPDVARGVLTYLAATQADTENPVQDAQPGKVLHETRAGEMAALGEVPFGRYYGAVDSTPLFVMLAGAYYERTGDRPFAQSLWPHVERALAWIDRHGDSDCDGFVEYSRRSRRGLVHQGWKDSQDSVFHADGTLAEPPIALCEVQGYVYAAKVAAATLAAALERKAHAQKLAEEAETLRVLFEERFWREDLSTYVLALDGRKEPCRVRTSNAGHCLFAGIVSDDRASRVASVLTDTASFSGWGVRTVAATERRYSPMSYHNGSVWPHDNALIAAGFARYGLKDKTAKVLTALFDASRFFDLHRLPELFCGFHRRSGDGPTLYPVSCAPQAWAAGAVFLLLQACLGLDVRGSEKKVVFNKPLLPEFLDTVRISRLCVGDGSLDLSLTRHEREVGIDVLRREGQVSVVVVK
;
A
#
# COMPACT_ATOMS: atom_id res chain seq x y z
N SER A 1 41.11 0.02 24.99
CA SER A 1 40.78 -0.57 23.68
C SER A 1 40.33 -2.00 23.95
N TYR A 2 39.05 -2.29 23.77
CA TYR A 2 38.52 -3.64 23.89
C TYR A 2 38.02 -4.04 22.50
N GLU A 3 38.77 -4.92 21.84
CA GLU A 3 38.33 -5.62 20.63
C GLU A 3 37.71 -6.95 21.05
N TRP A 4 36.46 -7.19 20.65
CA TRP A 4 35.88 -8.53 20.69
C TRP A 4 36.01 -9.14 19.30
N ALA A 5 36.75 -10.25 19.21
CA ALA A 5 36.73 -11.15 18.08
C ALA A 5 35.78 -12.31 18.42
N ILE A 6 34.76 -12.54 17.60
CA ILE A 6 33.95 -13.76 17.65
C ILE A 6 34.65 -14.77 16.74
N SER A 7 35.28 -15.81 17.30
CA SER A 7 35.73 -16.98 16.53
C SER A 7 34.74 -18.13 16.71
N CYS A 8 34.09 -18.53 15.62
CA CYS A 8 33.35 -19.78 15.57
C CYS A 8 34.34 -20.94 15.36
N GLU A 9 34.49 -21.81 16.36
CA GLU A 9 35.26 -23.05 16.21
C GLU A 9 34.48 -24.08 15.39
N GLY A 10 34.87 -24.27 14.14
CA GLY A 10 34.44 -25.40 13.31
C GLY A 10 35.30 -26.64 13.59
N ARG A 11 34.67 -27.77 13.93
CA ARG A 11 35.35 -29.07 14.09
C ARG A 11 35.98 -29.53 12.77
N SER A 12 37.31 -29.65 12.79
CA SER A 12 38.20 -30.53 12.01
C SER A 12 37.76 -30.97 10.59
N GLY A 13 38.45 -30.46 9.56
CA GLY A 13 38.55 -31.11 8.25
C GLY A 13 38.86 -30.15 7.09
N SER A 14 40.14 -30.06 6.70
CA SER A 14 40.69 -29.43 5.48
C SER A 14 40.06 -28.11 5.00
N ALA A 15 40.55 -26.98 5.51
CA ALA A 15 40.20 -25.65 5.00
C ALA A 15 41.15 -25.22 3.87
N GLU A 16 40.67 -25.25 2.62
CA GLU A 16 41.11 -24.28 1.62
C GLU A 16 40.65 -22.90 2.10
N ARG A 17 41.61 -22.00 2.37
CA ARG A 17 41.31 -20.61 2.72
C ARG A 17 40.81 -19.88 1.48
N ALA A 18 39.50 -19.85 1.29
CA ALA A 18 38.88 -18.85 0.43
C ALA A 18 39.03 -17.48 1.13
N HIS A 19 40.00 -16.68 0.66
CA HIS A 19 40.09 -15.27 1.03
C HIS A 19 38.90 -14.53 0.43
N VAL A 20 37.81 -14.40 1.19
CA VAL A 20 36.78 -13.40 0.90
C VAL A 20 37.34 -12.06 1.36
N THR A 21 37.88 -11.29 0.42
CA THR A 21 38.21 -9.89 0.67
C THR A 21 36.90 -9.14 0.82
N ALA A 22 36.50 -8.86 2.08
CA ALA A 22 35.47 -7.86 2.33
C ALA A 22 35.96 -6.54 1.72
N MET A 23 35.22 -6.03 0.73
CA MET A 23 35.45 -4.68 0.23
C MET A 23 35.31 -3.73 1.42
N PRO A 24 36.33 -2.93 1.75
CA PRO A 24 36.22 -1.98 2.84
C PRO A 24 35.11 -1.00 2.49
N SER A 25 34.06 -0.96 3.30
CA SER A 25 33.19 0.21 3.35
C SER A 25 34.10 1.43 3.55
N ALA A 26 33.92 2.48 2.75
CA ALA A 26 34.66 3.72 2.93
C ALA A 26 34.64 4.09 4.43
N PRO A 27 35.76 4.56 5.02
CA PRO A 27 35.81 4.89 6.43
C PRO A 27 34.86 6.07 6.66
N GLY A 28 33.62 5.77 7.00
CA GLY A 28 32.70 6.76 7.52
C GLY A 28 33.31 7.27 8.82
N THR A 29 33.54 8.58 8.91
CA THR A 29 33.89 9.23 10.16
C THR A 29 32.84 8.85 11.21
N MET A 30 33.23 8.07 12.22
CA MET A 30 32.35 7.79 13.35
C MET A 30 32.05 9.12 14.05
N LEU A 31 30.81 9.59 13.91
CA LEU A 31 30.32 10.78 14.59
C LEU A 31 30.28 10.53 16.09
N ARG A 32 30.56 11.57 16.89
CA ARG A 32 30.27 11.51 18.33
C ARG A 32 28.76 11.54 18.52
N TYR A 33 28.28 10.98 19.63
CA TYR A 33 26.85 10.92 19.95
C TYR A 33 26.12 12.25 19.74
N HIS A 34 26.66 13.37 20.25
CA HIS A 34 26.03 14.69 20.10
C HIS A 34 25.96 15.17 18.64
N GLU A 35 27.02 14.94 17.86
CA GLU A 35 27.07 15.29 16.45
C GLU A 35 26.04 14.48 15.66
N ALA A 36 25.93 13.17 15.94
CA ALA A 36 24.92 12.29 15.34
C ALA A 36 23.48 12.70 15.72
N VAL A 37 23.25 13.08 16.99
CA VAL A 37 21.94 13.54 17.46
C VAL A 37 21.55 14.86 16.79
N GLU A 38 22.49 15.81 16.66
CA GLU A 38 22.25 17.08 15.97
C GLU A 38 21.98 16.85 14.48
N GLU A 39 22.75 16.00 13.81
CA GLU A 39 22.55 15.67 12.40
C GLU A 39 21.18 15.02 12.15
N VAL A 40 20.79 14.05 13.00
CA VAL A 40 19.47 13.42 12.93
C VAL A 40 18.36 14.43 13.23
N ALA A 41 18.54 15.31 14.22
CA ALA A 41 17.57 16.34 14.54
C ALA A 41 17.38 17.34 13.38
N HIS A 42 18.46 17.73 12.71
CA HIS A 42 18.42 18.57 11.52
C HIS A 42 17.74 17.88 10.34
N ALA A 43 18.05 16.60 10.08
CA ALA A 43 17.40 15.82 9.03
C ALA A 43 15.88 15.69 9.28
N LEU A 44 15.48 15.38 10.51
CA LEU A 44 14.07 15.31 10.92
C LEU A 44 13.37 16.66 10.82
N ALA A 45 14.04 17.75 11.18
CA ALA A 45 13.51 19.10 11.03
C ALA A 45 13.30 19.47 9.55
N GLY A 46 14.23 19.12 8.68
CA GLY A 46 14.12 19.32 7.23
C GLY A 46 12.93 18.56 6.61
N GLY A 47 12.76 17.29 6.98
CA GLY A 47 11.61 16.48 6.53
C GLY A 47 10.26 17.09 6.93
N ARG A 48 10.13 17.54 8.19
CA ARG A 48 8.90 18.18 8.70
C ARG A 48 8.51 19.48 8.00
N VAL A 49 9.46 20.17 7.37
CA VAL A 49 9.19 21.41 6.61
C VAL A 49 8.55 21.09 5.26
N ALA A 50 8.84 19.93 4.67
CA ALA A 50 8.30 19.50 3.37
C ALA A 50 6.88 18.90 3.46
N GLU A 51 6.43 18.55 4.67
CA GLU A 51 5.19 17.82 4.94
C GLU A 51 4.04 18.76 5.29
N ALA A 52 2.82 18.41 4.84
CA ALA A 52 1.62 19.07 5.29
C ALA A 52 1.37 18.78 6.78
N GLU A 53 1.11 19.81 7.56
CA GLU A 53 0.80 19.69 8.99
C GLU A 53 -0.71 19.63 9.21
N ILE A 54 -1.14 18.64 9.99
CA ILE A 54 -2.56 18.39 10.27
C ILE A 54 -2.79 18.57 11.77
N VAL A 55 -3.74 19.43 12.11
CA VAL A 55 -4.20 19.64 13.49
C VAL A 55 -5.71 19.57 13.49
N THR A 56 -6.30 18.85 14.44
CA THR A 56 -7.74 18.65 14.49
C THR A 56 -8.33 19.16 15.80
N SER A 57 -9.66 19.16 15.90
CA SER A 57 -10.35 19.46 17.16
C SER A 57 -10.27 18.32 18.20
N ASN A 58 -9.56 17.23 17.91
CA ASN A 58 -9.49 16.05 18.77
C ASN A 58 -8.04 15.65 19.06
N GLU A 59 -7.60 15.91 20.29
CA GLU A 59 -6.20 15.69 20.70
C GLU A 59 -5.76 14.22 20.57
N GLN A 60 -6.64 13.25 20.83
CA GLN A 60 -6.32 11.81 20.66
C GLN A 60 -6.14 11.44 19.18
N PHE A 61 -6.89 12.08 18.28
CA PHE A 61 -6.70 11.87 16.85
C PHE A 61 -5.39 12.51 16.37
N ASP A 62 -5.04 13.68 16.89
CA ASP A 62 -3.75 14.32 16.65
C ASP A 62 -2.59 13.47 17.18
N GLU A 63 -2.74 12.79 18.32
CA GLU A 63 -1.74 11.85 18.84
C GLU A 63 -1.52 10.67 17.89
N TRP A 64 -2.59 10.12 17.31
CA TRP A 64 -2.48 9.07 16.29
C TRP A 64 -1.77 9.57 15.02
N LEU A 65 -2.16 10.73 14.48
CA LEU A 65 -1.50 11.35 13.33
C LEU A 65 0.01 11.58 13.58
N LYS A 66 0.35 12.16 14.74
CA LYS A 66 1.74 12.44 15.14
C LYS A 66 2.54 11.15 15.31
N ARG A 67 1.95 10.12 15.93
CA ARG A 67 2.62 8.82 16.10
C ARG A 67 2.92 8.19 14.75
N SER A 68 1.93 8.12 13.87
CA SER A 68 2.07 7.62 12.50
C SER A 68 3.20 8.33 11.75
N LEU A 69 3.28 9.66 11.84
CA LEU A 69 4.34 10.43 11.19
C LEU A 69 5.73 10.09 11.75
N VAL A 70 5.88 10.05 13.08
CA VAL A 70 7.14 9.68 13.74
C VAL A 70 7.59 8.27 13.37
N ASP A 71 6.64 7.33 13.29
CA ASP A 71 6.93 5.94 12.92
C ASP A 71 7.37 5.83 11.45
N LEU A 72 6.77 6.61 10.53
CA LEU A 72 7.23 6.70 9.15
C LEU A 72 8.64 7.28 9.04
N HIS A 73 8.95 8.36 9.76
CA HIS A 73 10.31 8.93 9.81
C HIS A 73 11.32 7.94 10.37
N MET A 74 10.93 7.14 11.37
CA MET A 74 11.81 6.10 11.94
C MET A 74 12.10 4.98 10.94
N LEU A 75 11.14 4.65 10.07
CA LEU A 75 11.27 3.59 9.06
C LEU A 75 11.91 4.06 7.75
N GLN A 76 12.06 5.36 7.53
CA GLN A 76 12.79 5.89 6.39
C GLN A 76 14.26 5.54 6.47
N THR A 77 14.76 4.89 5.43
CA THR A 77 16.16 4.45 5.33
C THR A 77 16.77 4.99 4.05
N GLU A 78 17.96 5.57 4.15
CA GLU A 78 18.73 5.99 2.98
C GLU A 78 19.31 4.77 2.26
N THR A 79 18.97 4.65 0.97
CA THR A 79 19.51 3.62 0.08
C THR A 79 20.40 4.26 -0.99
N PRO A 80 21.21 3.48 -1.72
CA PRO A 80 21.95 4.00 -2.89
C PRO A 80 21.06 4.63 -3.98
N HIS A 81 19.74 4.41 -3.93
CA HIS A 81 18.75 4.93 -4.88
C HIS A 81 17.84 6.01 -4.26
N GLY A 82 18.19 6.52 -3.06
CA GLY A 82 17.43 7.52 -2.31
C GLY A 82 16.69 6.93 -1.11
N SER A 83 15.96 7.79 -0.40
CA SER A 83 15.19 7.42 0.78
C SER A 83 14.08 6.42 0.46
N TYR A 84 13.92 5.39 1.30
CA TYR A 84 12.90 4.36 1.14
C TYR A 84 12.29 3.98 2.50
N PRO A 85 10.96 3.85 2.63
CA PRO A 85 10.34 3.37 3.87
C PRO A 85 10.51 1.85 3.98
N TYR A 86 11.30 1.38 4.96
CA TYR A 86 11.37 -0.05 5.27
C TYR A 86 10.06 -0.55 5.87
N ALA A 87 9.72 -1.82 5.61
CA ALA A 87 8.37 -2.32 5.86
C ALA A 87 7.98 -2.29 7.34
N GLY A 88 8.82 -2.78 8.26
CA GLY A 88 8.55 -2.64 9.68
C GLY A 88 9.45 -3.45 10.60
N VAL A 89 9.38 -3.16 11.89
CA VAL A 89 10.24 -3.79 12.90
C VAL A 89 9.43 -4.70 13.84
N PRO A 90 10.01 -5.83 14.30
CA PRO A 90 11.39 -6.26 14.09
C PRO A 90 11.62 -7.15 12.85
N TRP A 91 10.56 -7.68 12.24
CA TRP A 91 10.69 -8.81 11.30
C TRP A 91 10.97 -8.41 9.85
N PHE A 92 10.61 -7.19 9.46
CA PHE A 92 10.58 -6.74 8.07
C PHE A 92 11.38 -5.44 7.86
N SER A 93 12.49 -5.29 8.59
CA SER A 93 13.34 -4.10 8.53
C SER A 93 14.20 -4.07 7.26
N THR A 94 13.53 -4.03 6.10
CA THR A 94 14.13 -4.00 4.77
C THR A 94 13.13 -3.46 3.74
N ALA A 95 13.56 -3.29 2.49
CA ALA A 95 12.71 -2.85 1.40
C ALA A 95 11.76 -3.98 0.93
N PHE A 96 10.46 -3.71 0.99
CA PHE A 96 9.39 -4.51 0.39
C PHE A 96 8.65 -3.69 -0.64
N GLY A 97 8.55 -4.18 -1.88
CA GLY A 97 8.01 -3.41 -2.99
C GLY A 97 6.56 -2.98 -2.76
N ARG A 98 5.69 -3.93 -2.41
CA ARG A 98 4.26 -3.66 -2.14
C ARG A 98 4.07 -2.71 -0.96
N ASP A 99 4.71 -3.00 0.18
CA ASP A 99 4.60 -2.18 1.39
C ASP A 99 5.03 -0.74 1.13
N GLY A 100 6.17 -0.55 0.44
CA GLY A 100 6.64 0.76 0.04
C GLY A 100 5.66 1.46 -0.90
N ILE A 101 5.09 0.75 -1.87
CA ILE A 101 4.10 1.34 -2.80
C ILE A 101 2.83 1.79 -2.06
N ILE A 102 2.25 0.93 -1.22
CA ILE A 102 1.04 1.26 -0.46
C ILE A 102 1.32 2.42 0.49
N THR A 103 2.45 2.40 1.21
CA THR A 103 2.87 3.53 2.07
C THR A 103 3.00 4.82 1.25
N GLY A 104 3.58 4.74 0.05
CA GLY A 104 3.71 5.86 -0.88
C GLY A 104 2.36 6.42 -1.32
N LEU A 105 1.38 5.56 -1.61
CA LEU A 105 0.00 5.96 -1.93
C LEU A 105 -0.70 6.61 -0.73
N GLU A 106 -0.55 6.04 0.46
CA GLU A 106 -1.22 6.51 1.67
C GLU A 106 -0.73 7.90 2.12
N CYS A 107 0.56 8.15 1.98
CA CYS A 107 1.20 9.41 2.36
C CYS A 107 1.19 10.46 1.24
N LEU A 108 0.78 10.10 0.02
CA LEU A 108 1.03 10.88 -1.20
C LEU A 108 0.56 12.35 -1.14
N TRP A 109 -0.60 12.59 -0.52
CA TRP A 109 -1.15 13.95 -0.42
C TRP A 109 -0.40 14.81 0.60
N VAL A 110 0.12 14.19 1.67
CA VAL A 110 0.88 14.84 2.77
C VAL A 110 2.34 15.05 2.39
N ASN A 111 2.97 14.01 1.84
CA ASN A 111 4.40 13.98 1.49
C ASN A 111 4.63 13.14 0.22
N PRO A 112 4.71 13.78 -0.96
CA PRO A 112 4.96 13.07 -2.22
C PRO A 112 6.40 12.51 -2.34
N ASP A 113 7.35 12.93 -1.50
CA ASP A 113 8.74 12.47 -1.59
C ASP A 113 8.88 10.99 -1.18
N VAL A 114 8.01 10.50 -0.30
CA VAL A 114 7.94 9.06 0.04
C VAL A 114 7.67 8.23 -1.22
N ALA A 115 6.66 8.63 -2.01
CA ALA A 115 6.33 7.98 -3.27
C ALA A 115 7.46 8.10 -4.30
N ARG A 116 8.11 9.27 -4.38
CA ARG A 116 9.26 9.49 -5.28
C ARG A 116 10.42 8.56 -4.96
N GLY A 117 10.77 8.41 -3.68
CA GLY A 117 11.81 7.50 -3.21
C GLY A 117 11.50 6.03 -3.53
N VAL A 118 10.26 5.62 -3.26
CA VAL A 118 9.78 4.25 -3.59
C VAL A 118 9.86 3.98 -5.09
N LEU A 119 9.36 4.88 -5.93
CA LEU A 119 9.40 4.75 -7.38
C LEU A 119 10.84 4.68 -7.90
N THR A 120 11.74 5.50 -7.36
CA THR A 120 13.15 5.53 -7.75
C THR A 120 13.85 4.20 -7.41
N TYR A 121 13.69 3.72 -6.18
CA TYR A 121 14.27 2.45 -5.74
C TYR A 121 13.72 1.26 -6.54
N LEU A 122 12.40 1.20 -6.76
CA LEU A 122 11.78 0.08 -7.48
C LEU A 122 12.06 0.09 -8.98
N ALA A 123 12.21 1.26 -9.59
CA ALA A 123 12.69 1.38 -10.97
C ALA A 123 14.13 0.85 -11.10
N ALA A 124 15.03 1.21 -10.18
CA ALA A 124 16.42 0.76 -10.16
C ALA A 124 16.56 -0.74 -9.86
N THR A 125 15.60 -1.32 -9.13
CA THR A 125 15.61 -2.73 -8.73
C THR A 125 14.67 -3.62 -9.54
N GLN A 126 13.99 -3.08 -10.56
CA GLN A 126 13.12 -3.85 -11.46
C GLN A 126 13.86 -5.03 -12.11
N ALA A 127 13.21 -6.20 -12.24
CA ALA A 127 13.87 -7.39 -12.78
C ALA A 127 14.17 -7.25 -14.28
N ASP A 128 15.44 -7.33 -14.68
CA ASP A 128 15.88 -7.23 -16.09
C ASP A 128 15.93 -8.58 -16.81
N THR A 129 16.09 -9.67 -16.05
CA THR A 129 16.26 -11.02 -16.58
C THR A 129 15.32 -12.00 -15.90
N GLU A 130 15.16 -13.14 -16.54
CA GLU A 130 14.42 -14.25 -15.98
C GLU A 130 15.28 -15.05 -15.00
N ASN A 131 14.79 -15.24 -13.78
CA ASN A 131 15.43 -16.08 -12.76
C ASN A 131 14.37 -16.83 -11.94
N PRO A 132 14.14 -18.13 -12.21
CA PRO A 132 13.13 -18.92 -11.51
C PRO A 132 13.34 -19.02 -10.00
N VAL A 133 14.59 -18.99 -9.51
CA VAL A 133 14.89 -19.09 -8.07
C VAL A 133 14.40 -17.86 -7.31
N GLN A 134 14.46 -16.69 -7.96
CA GLN A 134 14.02 -15.41 -7.42
C GLN A 134 12.58 -15.06 -7.80
N ASP A 135 11.87 -15.93 -8.52
CA ASP A 135 10.59 -15.61 -9.18
C ASP A 135 10.67 -14.37 -10.10
N ALA A 136 11.86 -14.07 -10.63
CA ALA A 136 12.12 -12.88 -11.46
C ALA A 136 11.74 -13.13 -12.92
N GLN A 137 11.12 -12.12 -13.53
CA GLN A 137 10.81 -12.03 -14.95
C GLN A 137 11.05 -10.58 -15.42
N PRO A 138 11.46 -10.35 -16.68
CA PRO A 138 11.66 -9.01 -17.20
C PRO A 138 10.46 -8.09 -16.96
N GLY A 139 10.69 -6.97 -16.29
CA GLY A 139 9.69 -5.95 -15.97
C GLY A 139 8.97 -6.12 -14.63
N LYS A 140 9.12 -7.27 -13.96
CA LYS A 140 8.51 -7.54 -12.65
C LYS A 140 9.12 -6.65 -11.57
N VAL A 141 8.27 -6.14 -10.67
CA VAL A 141 8.69 -5.32 -9.54
C VAL A 141 8.97 -6.19 -8.32
N LEU A 142 9.92 -5.76 -7.50
CA LEU A 142 10.43 -6.48 -6.33
C LEU A 142 9.30 -6.86 -5.34
N HIS A 143 9.42 -8.05 -4.74
CA HIS A 143 8.73 -8.42 -3.51
C HIS A 143 9.51 -7.88 -2.30
N GLU A 144 10.72 -8.40 -2.06
CA GLU A 144 11.62 -7.94 -0.99
C GLU A 144 13.10 -8.12 -1.33
N THR A 145 13.98 -7.37 -0.65
CA THR A 145 15.43 -7.64 -0.60
C THR A 145 15.87 -7.92 0.83
N ARG A 146 16.86 -8.79 1.01
CA ARG A 146 17.47 -9.09 2.33
C ARG A 146 18.97 -9.24 2.20
N ALA A 147 19.70 -8.68 3.16
CA ALA A 147 21.16 -8.79 3.24
C ALA A 147 21.65 -9.71 4.37
N GLY A 148 20.76 -10.45 5.03
CA GLY A 148 21.12 -11.40 6.09
C GLY A 148 21.88 -12.63 5.58
N GLU A 149 22.57 -13.33 6.49
CA GLU A 149 23.46 -14.47 6.17
C GLU A 149 22.80 -15.51 5.24
N MET A 150 21.60 -15.99 5.59
CA MET A 150 20.88 -16.98 4.77
C MET A 150 20.58 -16.47 3.34
N ALA A 151 20.33 -15.17 3.19
CA ALA A 151 20.07 -14.56 1.88
C ALA A 151 21.38 -14.39 1.09
N ALA A 152 22.46 -13.98 1.77
CA ALA A 152 23.80 -13.85 1.18
C ALA A 152 24.38 -15.20 0.72
N LEU A 153 24.08 -16.29 1.45
CA LEU A 153 24.47 -17.66 1.10
C LEU A 153 23.51 -18.35 0.11
N GLY A 154 22.39 -17.70 -0.26
CA GLY A 154 21.41 -18.26 -1.18
C GLY A 154 20.58 -19.42 -0.62
N GLU A 155 20.54 -19.57 0.70
CA GLU A 155 19.71 -20.56 1.39
C GLU A 155 18.22 -20.23 1.27
N VAL A 156 17.90 -18.93 1.33
CA VAL A 156 16.56 -18.36 1.07
C VAL A 156 16.57 -17.50 -0.20
N PRO A 157 15.47 -17.40 -0.96
CA PRO A 157 15.43 -16.65 -2.21
C PRO A 157 15.38 -15.11 -1.99
N PHE A 158 15.28 -14.67 -0.74
CA PHE A 158 14.98 -13.29 -0.35
C PHE A 158 16.13 -12.28 -0.52
N GLY A 159 17.28 -12.68 -1.05
CA GLY A 159 18.35 -11.73 -1.40
C GLY A 159 17.85 -10.62 -2.32
N ARG A 160 17.10 -11.03 -3.37
CA ARG A 160 16.37 -10.14 -4.30
C ARG A 160 15.22 -10.94 -4.90
N TYR A 161 14.08 -10.94 -4.23
CA TYR A 161 12.93 -11.79 -4.54
C TYR A 161 11.81 -11.03 -5.23
N TYR A 162 11.14 -11.67 -6.18
CA TYR A 162 10.11 -11.08 -7.04
C TYR A 162 8.80 -11.87 -7.01
N GLY A 163 8.56 -12.70 -5.99
CA GLY A 163 7.30 -13.43 -5.82
C GLY A 163 6.13 -12.56 -5.35
N ALA A 164 5.90 -11.42 -6.00
CA ALA A 164 4.75 -10.53 -5.82
C ALA A 164 4.04 -10.34 -7.16
N VAL A 165 2.77 -10.71 -7.26
CA VAL A 165 1.97 -10.54 -8.48
C VAL A 165 1.37 -9.13 -8.58
N ASP A 166 1.15 -8.49 -7.43
CA ASP A 166 0.50 -7.19 -7.26
C ASP A 166 1.48 -6.00 -7.32
N SER A 167 2.73 -6.16 -6.90
CA SER A 167 3.74 -5.08 -6.92
C SER A 167 3.91 -4.42 -8.29
N THR A 168 3.86 -5.19 -9.38
CA THR A 168 4.07 -4.66 -10.73
C THR A 168 2.95 -3.71 -11.20
N PRO A 169 1.66 -4.10 -11.15
CA PRO A 169 0.58 -3.14 -11.44
C PRO A 169 0.52 -2.00 -10.41
N LEU A 170 0.76 -2.27 -9.13
CA LEU A 170 0.80 -1.22 -8.09
C LEU A 170 1.89 -0.16 -8.36
N PHE A 171 3.06 -0.54 -8.87
CA PHE A 171 4.11 0.40 -9.25
C PHE A 171 3.65 1.38 -10.32
N VAL A 172 2.92 0.89 -11.33
CA VAL A 172 2.36 1.73 -12.39
C VAL A 172 1.27 2.66 -11.83
N MET A 173 0.42 2.15 -10.93
CA MET A 173 -0.58 2.98 -10.24
C MET A 173 0.07 4.13 -9.46
N LEU A 174 1.12 3.84 -8.66
CA LEU A 174 1.84 4.86 -7.89
C LEU A 174 2.52 5.88 -8.81
N ALA A 175 3.09 5.46 -9.94
CA ALA A 175 3.71 6.37 -10.90
C ALA A 175 2.69 7.38 -11.46
N GLY A 176 1.48 6.91 -11.80
CA GLY A 176 0.40 7.79 -12.27
C GLY A 176 -0.10 8.72 -11.17
N ALA A 177 -0.37 8.18 -9.99
CA ALA A 177 -0.83 8.95 -8.83
C ALA A 177 0.20 10.03 -8.44
N TYR A 178 1.50 9.70 -8.46
CA TYR A 178 2.58 10.67 -8.21
C TYR A 178 2.56 11.81 -9.23
N TYR A 179 2.42 11.50 -10.52
CA TYR A 179 2.35 12.53 -11.54
C TYR A 179 1.09 13.41 -11.40
N GLU A 180 -0.08 12.82 -11.13
CA GLU A 180 -1.29 13.59 -10.85
C GLU A 180 -1.09 14.52 -9.65
N ARG A 181 -0.48 14.02 -8.58
CA ARG A 181 -0.17 14.76 -7.35
C ARG A 181 0.78 15.94 -7.55
N THR A 182 1.83 15.75 -8.34
CA THR A 182 2.98 16.66 -8.38
C THR A 182 3.05 17.49 -9.67
N GLY A 183 2.54 16.96 -10.78
CA GLY A 183 2.77 17.51 -12.12
C GLY A 183 4.23 17.39 -12.60
N ASP A 184 5.07 16.60 -11.91
CA ASP A 184 6.50 16.44 -12.20
C ASP A 184 6.71 15.63 -13.50
N ARG A 185 6.58 16.33 -14.63
CA ARG A 185 6.76 15.77 -15.98
C ARG A 185 8.18 15.22 -16.20
N PRO A 186 9.27 15.89 -15.79
CA PRO A 186 10.62 15.33 -15.93
C PRO A 186 10.78 13.96 -15.25
N PHE A 187 10.30 13.81 -14.02
CA PHE A 187 10.39 12.52 -13.32
C PHE A 187 9.50 11.45 -13.97
N ALA A 188 8.26 11.81 -14.34
CA ALA A 188 7.38 10.92 -15.10
C ALA A 188 8.02 10.42 -16.40
N GLN A 189 8.73 11.29 -17.13
CA GLN A 189 9.47 10.93 -18.33
C GLN A 189 10.62 9.95 -18.03
N SER A 190 11.33 10.12 -16.91
CA SER A 190 12.39 9.18 -16.49
C SER A 190 11.85 7.82 -16.04
N LEU A 191 10.65 7.77 -15.46
CA LEU A 191 10.02 6.52 -15.04
C LEU A 191 9.38 5.75 -16.20
N TRP A 192 9.02 6.44 -17.28
CA TRP A 192 8.25 5.84 -18.38
C TRP A 192 8.84 4.53 -18.94
N PRO A 193 10.15 4.38 -19.19
CA PRO A 193 10.70 3.10 -19.65
C PRO A 193 10.45 1.94 -18.67
N HIS A 194 10.42 2.22 -17.37
CA HIS A 194 10.11 1.23 -16.33
C HIS A 194 8.62 0.89 -16.28
N VAL A 195 7.75 1.88 -16.51
CA VAL A 195 6.31 1.69 -16.68
C VAL A 195 6.02 0.80 -17.90
N GLU A 196 6.66 1.05 -19.05
CA GLU A 196 6.52 0.21 -20.25
C GLU A 196 6.93 -1.23 -20.00
N ARG A 197 8.03 -1.44 -19.25
CA ARG A 197 8.46 -2.78 -18.86
C ARG A 197 7.46 -3.48 -17.93
N ALA A 198 6.89 -2.75 -16.98
CA ALA A 198 5.86 -3.28 -16.09
C ALA A 198 4.59 -3.68 -16.85
N LEU A 199 4.13 -2.84 -17.79
CA LEU A 199 3.01 -3.14 -18.69
C LEU A 199 3.31 -4.36 -19.58
N ALA A 200 4.53 -4.42 -20.15
CA ALA A 200 4.95 -5.56 -20.94
C ALA A 200 5.01 -6.86 -20.12
N TRP A 201 5.34 -6.79 -18.82
CA TRP A 201 5.25 -7.94 -17.93
C TRP A 201 3.79 -8.36 -17.70
N ILE A 202 2.89 -7.41 -17.43
CA ILE A 202 1.46 -7.65 -17.25
C ILE A 202 0.90 -8.44 -18.46
N ASP A 203 1.16 -7.96 -19.68
CA ASP A 203 0.56 -8.53 -20.90
C ASP A 203 1.22 -9.84 -21.36
N ARG A 204 2.47 -10.14 -20.98
CA ARG A 204 3.20 -11.34 -21.48
C ARG A 204 3.42 -12.42 -20.45
N HIS A 205 3.74 -12.02 -19.22
CA HIS A 205 4.13 -12.93 -18.15
C HIS A 205 3.04 -13.04 -17.09
N GLY A 206 2.27 -11.98 -16.88
CA GLY A 206 1.13 -11.96 -15.97
C GLY A 206 -0.05 -12.75 -16.51
N ASP A 207 -0.44 -12.51 -17.76
CA ASP A 207 -1.50 -13.24 -18.46
C ASP A 207 -0.92 -14.43 -19.24
N SER A 208 -0.62 -15.52 -18.51
CA SER A 208 0.18 -16.63 -19.05
C SER A 208 -0.59 -17.54 -20.01
N ASP A 209 -1.92 -17.57 -19.91
CA ASP A 209 -2.80 -18.37 -20.75
C ASP A 209 -3.67 -17.53 -21.71
N CYS A 210 -3.43 -16.21 -21.75
CA CYS A 210 -4.08 -15.25 -22.63
C CYS A 210 -5.60 -15.18 -22.44
N ASP A 211 -6.10 -15.42 -21.22
CA ASP A 211 -7.52 -15.33 -20.89
C ASP A 211 -7.95 -13.92 -20.43
N GLY A 212 -6.99 -13.00 -20.35
CA GLY A 212 -7.18 -11.60 -19.99
C GLY A 212 -6.92 -11.31 -18.51
N PHE A 213 -6.60 -12.30 -17.68
CA PHE A 213 -6.33 -12.10 -16.26
C PHE A 213 -4.86 -12.29 -15.90
N VAL A 214 -4.35 -11.44 -15.02
CA VAL A 214 -3.02 -11.61 -14.45
C VAL A 214 -3.04 -12.68 -13.37
N GLU A 215 -2.16 -13.65 -13.48
CA GLU A 215 -2.08 -14.81 -12.62
C GLU A 215 -0.69 -15.00 -12.02
N TYR A 216 -0.61 -15.87 -11.02
CA TYR A 216 0.68 -16.33 -10.49
C TYR A 216 0.72 -17.84 -10.28
N SER A 217 1.93 -18.37 -10.46
CA SER A 217 2.33 -19.68 -9.99
C SER A 217 3.78 -19.58 -9.51
N ARG A 218 4.09 -20.14 -8.34
CA ARG A 218 5.45 -20.11 -7.81
C ARG A 218 6.40 -20.81 -8.76
N ARG A 219 7.55 -20.19 -9.03
CA ARG A 219 8.56 -20.74 -9.95
C ARG A 219 9.62 -21.58 -9.23
N SER A 220 9.78 -21.36 -7.92
CA SER A 220 10.69 -22.09 -7.05
C SER A 220 9.92 -22.78 -5.93
N ARG A 221 10.34 -24.00 -5.56
CA ARG A 221 9.81 -24.70 -4.37
C ARG A 221 10.09 -23.95 -3.06
N ARG A 222 11.11 -23.09 -3.05
CA ARG A 222 11.50 -22.23 -1.90
C ARG A 222 10.81 -20.87 -1.93
N GLY A 223 10.09 -20.54 -3.00
CA GLY A 223 9.33 -19.30 -3.12
C GLY A 223 7.98 -19.36 -2.40
N LEU A 224 7.33 -18.20 -2.30
CA LEU A 224 6.00 -18.06 -1.72
C LEU A 224 4.96 -18.78 -2.59
N VAL A 225 4.02 -19.47 -1.93
CA VAL A 225 2.91 -20.14 -2.61
C VAL A 225 1.94 -19.11 -3.16
N HIS A 226 1.53 -18.16 -2.32
CA HIS A 226 0.67 -17.05 -2.70
C HIS A 226 1.51 -15.80 -2.90
N GLN A 227 1.29 -15.09 -4.01
CA GLN A 227 2.07 -13.91 -4.40
C GLN A 227 1.25 -12.61 -4.33
N GLY A 228 0.01 -12.66 -3.85
CA GLY A 228 -0.78 -11.48 -3.53
C GLY A 228 -0.48 -10.95 -2.13
N TRP A 229 -1.22 -9.93 -1.68
CA TRP A 229 -1.00 -9.33 -0.36
C TRP A 229 -1.27 -10.25 0.83
N LYS A 230 -2.16 -11.21 0.64
CA LYS A 230 -2.36 -12.33 1.57
C LYS A 230 -1.48 -13.50 1.14
N ASP A 231 -0.21 -13.44 1.51
CA ASP A 231 0.83 -14.38 1.07
C ASP A 231 1.00 -15.64 1.96
N SER A 232 0.18 -15.80 3.01
CA SER A 232 0.18 -17.03 3.81
C SER A 232 -0.34 -18.22 3.01
N GLN A 233 0.25 -19.40 3.20
CA GLN A 233 0.03 -20.63 2.42
C GLN A 233 -1.42 -21.13 2.35
N ASP A 234 -2.31 -20.65 3.23
CA ASP A 234 -3.70 -21.06 3.34
C ASP A 234 -4.70 -19.93 3.04
N SER A 235 -4.25 -18.84 2.39
CA SER A 235 -5.06 -17.62 2.22
C SER A 235 -6.04 -17.66 1.04
N VAL A 236 -5.84 -18.55 0.07
CA VAL A 236 -6.73 -18.67 -1.11
C VAL A 236 -7.33 -20.06 -1.16
N PHE A 237 -8.65 -20.11 -1.07
CA PHE A 237 -9.42 -21.34 -0.91
C PHE A 237 -10.82 -21.22 -1.52
N HIS A 238 -11.46 -22.36 -1.77
CA HIS A 238 -12.85 -22.46 -2.22
C HIS A 238 -13.82 -22.46 -1.03
N ALA A 239 -15.12 -22.34 -1.32
CA ALA A 239 -16.17 -22.25 -0.29
C ALA A 239 -16.17 -23.43 0.71
N ASP A 240 -15.71 -24.62 0.30
CA ASP A 240 -15.61 -25.81 1.15
C ASP A 240 -14.33 -25.85 2.02
N GLY A 241 -13.44 -24.87 1.84
CA GLY A 241 -12.15 -24.75 2.52
C GLY A 241 -10.99 -25.48 1.83
N THR A 242 -11.19 -26.12 0.68
CA THR A 242 -10.10 -26.66 -0.13
C THR A 242 -9.23 -25.52 -0.67
N LEU A 243 -7.92 -25.72 -0.73
CA LEU A 243 -6.98 -24.69 -1.21
C LEU A 243 -7.05 -24.60 -2.73
N ALA A 244 -6.92 -23.39 -3.26
CA ALA A 244 -6.90 -23.15 -4.70
C ALA A 244 -5.60 -23.68 -5.32
N GLU A 245 -5.69 -24.33 -6.48
CA GLU A 245 -4.53 -24.78 -7.25
C GLU A 245 -4.09 -23.70 -8.25
N PRO A 246 -2.77 -23.52 -8.51
CA PRO A 246 -2.28 -22.53 -9.46
C PRO A 246 -2.46 -22.94 -10.94
N PRO A 247 -2.38 -22.00 -11.89
CA PRO A 247 -2.19 -20.54 -11.69
C PRO A 247 -3.44 -19.87 -11.07
N ILE A 248 -3.23 -18.87 -10.22
CA ILE A 248 -4.33 -18.20 -9.49
C ILE A 248 -4.46 -16.75 -9.97
N ALA A 249 -5.67 -16.35 -10.36
CA ALA A 249 -6.04 -14.98 -10.69
C ALA A 249 -6.81 -14.33 -9.52
N LEU A 250 -6.18 -13.43 -8.77
CA LEU A 250 -6.80 -12.74 -7.62
C LEU A 250 -7.64 -11.54 -8.04
N CYS A 251 -8.77 -11.28 -7.37
CA CYS A 251 -9.69 -10.22 -7.76
C CYS A 251 -9.10 -8.81 -7.61
N GLU A 252 -8.36 -8.54 -6.52
CA GLU A 252 -7.73 -7.25 -6.29
C GLU A 252 -6.62 -6.98 -7.30
N VAL A 253 -5.91 -8.02 -7.75
CA VAL A 253 -4.83 -7.90 -8.74
C VAL A 253 -5.41 -7.47 -10.08
N GLN A 254 -6.56 -7.99 -10.48
CA GLN A 254 -7.24 -7.53 -11.69
C GLN A 254 -7.67 -6.07 -11.56
N GLY A 255 -8.16 -5.67 -10.38
CA GLY A 255 -8.40 -4.27 -10.05
C GLY A 255 -7.14 -3.42 -10.24
N TYR A 256 -6.01 -3.85 -9.69
CA TYR A 256 -4.76 -3.12 -9.82
C TYR A 256 -4.26 -3.05 -11.27
N VAL A 257 -4.43 -4.09 -12.07
CA VAL A 257 -4.09 -4.07 -13.50
C VAL A 257 -4.95 -3.07 -14.26
N TYR A 258 -6.26 -3.03 -13.98
CA TYR A 258 -7.16 -2.01 -14.52
C TYR A 258 -6.68 -0.60 -14.15
N ALA A 259 -6.45 -0.35 -12.86
CA ALA A 259 -6.00 0.95 -12.38
C ALA A 259 -4.61 1.33 -12.92
N ALA A 260 -3.72 0.36 -13.11
CA ALA A 260 -2.41 0.54 -13.73
C ALA A 260 -2.54 0.97 -15.18
N LYS A 261 -3.41 0.33 -15.98
CA LYS A 261 -3.64 0.71 -17.38
C LYS A 261 -4.27 2.11 -17.48
N VAL A 262 -5.20 2.45 -16.60
CA VAL A 262 -5.77 3.82 -16.50
C VAL A 262 -4.68 4.85 -16.14
N ALA A 263 -3.88 4.58 -15.11
CA ALA A 263 -2.78 5.46 -14.68
C ALA A 263 -1.72 5.65 -15.78
N ALA A 264 -1.35 4.56 -16.46
CA ALA A 264 -0.43 4.60 -17.58
C ALA A 264 -1.00 5.34 -18.79
N ALA A 265 -2.31 5.27 -19.04
CA ALA A 265 -2.96 6.04 -20.10
C ALA A 265 -2.85 7.55 -19.82
N THR A 266 -3.10 7.97 -18.58
CA THR A 266 -2.91 9.38 -18.14
C THR A 266 -1.46 9.83 -18.33
N LEU A 267 -0.50 9.03 -17.86
CA LEU A 267 0.93 9.31 -18.05
C LEU A 267 1.32 9.37 -19.53
N ALA A 268 0.87 8.42 -20.35
CA ALA A 268 1.12 8.41 -21.78
C ALA A 268 0.60 9.68 -22.45
N ALA A 269 -0.61 10.12 -22.10
CA ALA A 269 -1.20 11.36 -22.61
C ALA A 269 -0.37 12.59 -22.22
N ALA A 270 0.04 12.68 -20.94
CA ALA A 270 0.89 13.74 -20.43
C ALA A 270 2.29 13.80 -21.08
N LEU A 271 2.80 12.65 -21.54
CA LEU A 271 4.04 12.51 -22.28
C LEU A 271 3.84 12.55 -23.81
N GLU A 272 2.68 13.03 -24.27
CA GLU A 272 2.34 13.22 -25.69
C GLU A 272 2.29 11.91 -26.52
N ARG A 273 2.15 10.75 -25.86
CA ARG A 273 2.01 9.42 -26.49
C ARG A 273 0.54 9.02 -26.68
N LYS A 274 -0.20 9.83 -27.44
CA LYS A 274 -1.68 9.72 -27.55
C LYS A 274 -2.20 8.34 -27.98
N ALA A 275 -1.56 7.70 -28.97
CA ALA A 275 -1.99 6.37 -29.44
C ALA A 275 -1.82 5.30 -28.36
N HIS A 276 -0.74 5.38 -27.57
CA HIS A 276 -0.50 4.46 -26.45
C HIS A 276 -1.53 4.70 -25.34
N ALA A 277 -1.84 5.97 -25.04
CA ALA A 277 -2.86 6.33 -24.06
C ALA A 277 -4.23 5.74 -24.42
N GLN A 278 -4.66 5.89 -25.67
CA GLN A 278 -5.93 5.34 -26.15
C GLN A 278 -5.96 3.82 -26.04
N LYS A 279 -4.91 3.13 -26.50
CA LYS A 279 -4.81 1.67 -26.43
C LYS A 279 -4.94 1.16 -24.98
N LEU A 280 -4.22 1.79 -24.04
CA LEU A 280 -4.28 1.40 -22.62
C LEU A 280 -5.67 1.61 -22.01
N ALA A 281 -6.37 2.68 -22.40
CA ALA A 281 -7.73 2.92 -21.95
C ALA A 281 -8.72 1.85 -22.49
N GLU A 282 -8.58 1.45 -23.75
CA GLU A 282 -9.40 0.39 -24.37
C GLU A 282 -9.14 -0.99 -23.72
N GLU A 283 -7.88 -1.31 -23.41
CA GLU A 283 -7.50 -2.53 -22.70
C GLU A 283 -8.02 -2.54 -21.26
N ALA A 284 -7.96 -1.41 -20.55
CA ALA A 284 -8.52 -1.29 -19.22
C ALA A 284 -10.03 -1.57 -19.22
N GLU A 285 -10.77 -0.96 -20.16
CA GLU A 285 -12.21 -1.19 -20.28
C GLU A 285 -12.56 -2.64 -20.64
N THR A 286 -11.77 -3.27 -21.51
CA THR A 286 -11.92 -4.69 -21.85
C THR A 286 -11.76 -5.58 -20.62
N LEU A 287 -10.71 -5.34 -19.81
CA LEU A 287 -10.50 -6.06 -18.55
C LEU A 287 -11.65 -5.83 -17.57
N ARG A 288 -12.16 -4.60 -17.45
CA ARG A 288 -13.28 -4.26 -16.57
C ARG A 288 -14.53 -5.08 -16.91
N VAL A 289 -14.86 -5.19 -18.19
CA VAL A 289 -16.01 -5.99 -18.67
C VAL A 289 -15.81 -7.48 -18.33
N LEU A 290 -14.64 -8.04 -18.64
CA LEU A 290 -14.33 -9.44 -18.34
C LEU A 290 -14.36 -9.73 -16.83
N PHE A 291 -13.82 -8.82 -16.01
CA PHE A 291 -13.84 -8.94 -14.56
C PHE A 291 -15.28 -8.97 -14.02
N GLU A 292 -16.13 -8.06 -14.47
CA GLU A 292 -17.54 -8.00 -14.06
C GLU A 292 -18.34 -9.24 -14.44
N GLU A 293 -17.99 -9.90 -15.54
CA GLU A 293 -18.59 -11.16 -15.96
C GLU A 293 -18.09 -12.34 -15.12
N ARG A 294 -16.77 -12.45 -14.92
CA ARG A 294 -16.13 -13.67 -14.40
C ARG A 294 -16.04 -13.70 -12.89
N PHE A 295 -15.85 -12.56 -12.23
CA PHE A 295 -15.62 -12.49 -10.78
C PHE A 295 -16.88 -12.21 -9.96
N TRP A 296 -17.89 -11.54 -10.52
CA TRP A 296 -19.11 -11.22 -9.77
C TRP A 296 -19.97 -12.45 -9.46
N ARG A 297 -20.49 -12.57 -8.24
CA ARG A 297 -21.49 -13.58 -7.90
C ARG A 297 -22.70 -12.96 -7.22
N GLU A 298 -23.84 -13.11 -7.90
CA GLU A 298 -25.10 -12.50 -7.50
C GLU A 298 -25.55 -12.95 -6.10
N ASP A 299 -25.41 -14.23 -5.79
CA ASP A 299 -25.77 -14.82 -4.50
C ASP A 299 -24.80 -14.42 -3.36
N LEU A 300 -23.56 -14.07 -3.69
CA LEU A 300 -22.62 -13.51 -2.71
C LEU A 300 -22.79 -12.00 -2.53
N SER A 301 -23.41 -11.32 -3.51
CA SER A 301 -23.48 -9.86 -3.62
C SER A 301 -22.11 -9.18 -3.56
N THR A 302 -21.08 -9.89 -4.01
CA THR A 302 -19.69 -9.42 -4.08
C THR A 302 -18.91 -10.22 -5.13
N TYR A 303 -17.65 -9.84 -5.33
CA TYR A 303 -16.70 -10.55 -6.16
C TYR A 303 -16.10 -11.75 -5.42
N VAL A 304 -15.84 -12.84 -6.15
CA VAL A 304 -15.09 -14.00 -5.63
C VAL A 304 -13.64 -13.60 -5.39
N LEU A 305 -12.99 -14.25 -4.42
CA LEU A 305 -11.60 -13.96 -4.04
C LEU A 305 -10.63 -14.14 -5.23
N ALA A 306 -10.82 -15.22 -5.98
CA ALA A 306 -9.94 -15.59 -7.08
C ALA A 306 -10.62 -16.52 -8.09
N LEU A 307 -9.97 -16.72 -9.23
CA LEU A 307 -10.12 -17.90 -10.08
C LEU A 307 -8.88 -18.79 -9.88
N ASP A 308 -9.08 -20.10 -9.74
CA ASP A 308 -7.97 -21.07 -9.64
C ASP A 308 -7.45 -21.51 -11.02
N GLY A 309 -6.54 -22.49 -11.05
CA GLY A 309 -5.92 -23.00 -12.28
C GLY A 309 -6.88 -23.73 -13.23
N ARG A 310 -8.09 -24.07 -12.78
CA ARG A 310 -9.19 -24.58 -13.62
C ARG A 310 -10.20 -23.49 -13.97
N LYS A 311 -9.89 -22.24 -13.61
CA LYS A 311 -10.75 -21.06 -13.70
C LYS A 311 -12.04 -21.22 -12.88
N GLU A 312 -12.01 -22.08 -11.87
CA GLU A 312 -13.11 -22.24 -10.93
C GLU A 312 -13.07 -21.10 -9.91
N PRO A 313 -14.23 -20.50 -9.59
CA PRO A 313 -14.29 -19.40 -8.66
C PRO A 313 -14.03 -19.83 -7.21
N CYS A 314 -13.09 -19.16 -6.56
CA CYS A 314 -12.89 -19.19 -5.11
C CYS A 314 -13.96 -18.33 -4.43
N ARG A 315 -15.16 -18.91 -4.27
CA ARG A 315 -16.39 -18.25 -3.76
C ARG A 315 -16.34 -17.94 -2.26
N VAL A 316 -15.48 -17.00 -1.87
CA VAL A 316 -15.22 -16.62 -0.47
C VAL A 316 -15.38 -15.11 -0.31
N ARG A 317 -16.11 -14.65 0.71
CA ARG A 317 -16.21 -13.22 1.04
C ARG A 317 -14.97 -12.77 1.80
N THR A 318 -14.19 -11.88 1.17
CA THR A 318 -12.95 -11.35 1.72
C THR A 318 -12.88 -9.83 1.60
N SER A 319 -11.93 -9.23 2.31
CA SER A 319 -11.63 -7.80 2.17
C SER A 319 -11.13 -7.39 0.78
N ASN A 320 -10.61 -8.33 -0.03
CA ASN A 320 -10.05 -8.08 -1.36
C ASN A 320 -11.04 -7.36 -2.30
N ALA A 321 -12.34 -7.60 -2.16
CA ALA A 321 -13.36 -6.90 -2.94
C ALA A 321 -13.36 -5.38 -2.72
N GLY A 322 -12.90 -4.90 -1.55
CA GLY A 322 -12.75 -3.48 -1.29
C GLY A 322 -11.51 -2.87 -1.97
N HIS A 323 -10.49 -3.68 -2.28
CA HIS A 323 -9.38 -3.24 -3.14
C HIS A 323 -9.83 -3.10 -4.60
N CYS A 324 -10.81 -3.89 -5.06
CA CYS A 324 -11.46 -3.68 -6.36
C CYS A 324 -12.19 -2.32 -6.41
N LEU A 325 -12.86 -1.93 -5.31
CA LEU A 325 -13.43 -0.57 -5.18
C LEU A 325 -12.33 0.50 -5.22
N PHE A 326 -11.25 0.32 -4.44
CA PHE A 326 -10.12 1.25 -4.44
C PHE A 326 -9.56 1.50 -5.84
N ALA A 327 -9.35 0.42 -6.59
CA ALA A 327 -8.85 0.44 -7.96
C ALA A 327 -9.85 0.99 -8.99
N GLY A 328 -11.13 1.09 -8.66
CA GLY A 328 -12.15 1.66 -9.54
C GLY A 328 -12.64 0.74 -10.66
N ILE A 329 -12.37 -0.57 -10.59
CA ILE A 329 -12.81 -1.55 -11.60
C ILE A 329 -14.30 -1.91 -11.42
N VAL A 330 -14.85 -1.69 -10.23
CA VAL A 330 -16.23 -2.03 -9.87
C VAL A 330 -17.21 -1.08 -10.54
N SER A 331 -18.33 -1.60 -11.01
CA SER A 331 -19.44 -0.81 -11.53
C SER A 331 -20.22 -0.08 -10.43
N ASP A 332 -20.77 1.09 -10.77
CA ASP A 332 -21.50 1.93 -9.83
C ASP A 332 -22.71 1.21 -9.20
N ASP A 333 -23.39 0.33 -9.95
CA ASP A 333 -24.54 -0.44 -9.46
C ASP A 333 -24.15 -1.50 -8.42
N ARG A 334 -22.95 -2.07 -8.53
CA ARG A 334 -22.44 -3.11 -7.62
C ARG A 334 -21.71 -2.54 -6.42
N ALA A 335 -21.15 -1.32 -6.52
CA ALA A 335 -20.33 -0.73 -5.48
C ALA A 335 -21.04 -0.66 -4.11
N SER A 336 -22.31 -0.26 -4.09
CA SER A 336 -23.12 -0.20 -2.87
C SER A 336 -23.35 -1.57 -2.23
N ARG A 337 -23.47 -2.63 -3.04
CA ARG A 337 -23.66 -4.02 -2.58
C ARG A 337 -22.38 -4.57 -1.97
N VAL A 338 -21.24 -4.36 -2.64
CA VAL A 338 -19.91 -4.75 -2.11
C VAL A 338 -19.65 -4.05 -0.78
N ALA A 339 -19.89 -2.74 -0.70
CA ALA A 339 -19.73 -1.99 0.54
C ALA A 339 -20.67 -2.45 1.65
N SER A 340 -21.88 -2.92 1.30
CA SER A 340 -22.80 -3.51 2.28
C SER A 340 -22.25 -4.81 2.84
N VAL A 341 -21.72 -5.71 2.00
CA VAL A 341 -21.07 -6.96 2.44
C VAL A 341 -19.84 -6.66 3.31
N LEU A 342 -18.97 -5.75 2.90
CA LEU A 342 -17.75 -5.42 3.66
C LEU A 342 -18.06 -4.77 5.03
N THR A 343 -19.24 -4.16 5.17
CA THR A 343 -19.63 -3.47 6.42
C THR A 343 -20.72 -4.17 7.23
N ASP A 344 -21.10 -5.39 6.81
CA ASP A 344 -21.97 -6.29 7.57
C ASP A 344 -21.24 -6.87 8.80
N THR A 345 -21.97 -7.56 9.68
CA THR A 345 -21.41 -8.07 10.94
C THR A 345 -20.47 -9.26 10.76
N ALA A 346 -20.54 -9.98 9.64
CA ALA A 346 -19.64 -11.08 9.34
C ALA A 346 -18.27 -10.56 8.92
N SER A 347 -18.24 -9.53 8.06
CA SER A 347 -17.01 -8.92 7.56
C SER A 347 -16.45 -7.89 8.54
N PHE A 348 -17.29 -7.03 9.11
CA PHE A 348 -16.89 -5.91 9.97
C PHE A 348 -16.90 -6.28 11.45
N SER A 349 -15.77 -6.12 12.13
CA SER A 349 -15.58 -6.55 13.52
C SER A 349 -16.10 -5.58 14.56
N GLY A 350 -16.41 -4.36 14.16
CA GLY A 350 -16.53 -3.22 15.07
C GLY A 350 -15.21 -2.47 15.26
N TRP A 351 -14.07 -3.09 14.92
CA TRP A 351 -12.75 -2.46 14.88
C TRP A 351 -12.24 -2.21 13.45
N GLY A 352 -12.84 -2.88 12.45
CA GLY A 352 -12.47 -2.80 11.04
C GLY A 352 -13.01 -4.01 10.26
N VAL A 353 -12.88 -3.97 8.94
CA VAL A 353 -13.14 -5.10 8.04
C VAL A 353 -12.07 -6.16 8.24
N ARG A 354 -12.50 -7.42 8.39
CA ARG A 354 -11.62 -8.58 8.49
C ARG A 354 -11.13 -9.01 7.13
N THR A 355 -9.97 -9.64 7.09
CA THR A 355 -9.44 -10.21 5.85
C THR A 355 -10.37 -11.26 5.23
N VAL A 356 -11.07 -12.03 6.07
CA VAL A 356 -12.07 -13.05 5.68
C VAL A 356 -13.29 -12.89 6.57
N ALA A 357 -14.49 -12.93 6.00
CA ALA A 357 -15.73 -12.80 6.76
C ALA A 357 -15.91 -13.99 7.73
N ALA A 358 -16.50 -13.73 8.90
CA ALA A 358 -16.62 -14.71 9.98
C ALA A 358 -17.46 -15.95 9.61
N THR A 359 -18.21 -15.89 8.52
CA THR A 359 -19.03 -16.98 7.97
C THR A 359 -18.27 -17.93 7.07
N GLU A 360 -17.05 -17.58 6.65
CA GLU A 360 -16.27 -18.36 5.69
C GLU A 360 -15.50 -19.50 6.37
N ARG A 361 -15.29 -20.60 5.63
CA ARG A 361 -14.85 -21.88 6.19
C ARG A 361 -13.52 -21.83 6.93
N ARG A 362 -12.57 -21.02 6.46
CA ARG A 362 -11.23 -20.86 7.06
C ARG A 362 -11.12 -19.67 8.00
N TYR A 363 -12.22 -19.00 8.33
CA TYR A 363 -12.17 -17.89 9.26
C TYR A 363 -11.56 -18.32 10.60
N SER A 364 -10.52 -17.60 11.01
CA SER A 364 -9.94 -17.66 12.34
C SER A 364 -9.58 -16.23 12.77
N PRO A 365 -10.14 -15.72 13.89
CA PRO A 365 -9.87 -14.36 14.34
C PRO A 365 -8.39 -14.12 14.68
N MET A 366 -7.63 -15.19 14.93
CA MET A 366 -6.20 -15.15 15.25
C MET A 366 -5.32 -15.58 14.07
N SER A 367 -5.88 -15.73 12.87
CA SER A 367 -5.07 -15.99 11.68
C SER A 367 -4.48 -14.70 11.12
N TYR A 368 -3.24 -14.79 10.62
CA TYR A 368 -2.54 -13.68 9.97
C TYR A 368 -3.31 -13.12 8.77
N HIS A 369 -3.82 -13.99 7.88
CA HIS A 369 -4.56 -13.58 6.67
C HIS A 369 -5.99 -14.13 6.56
N ASN A 370 -6.44 -14.99 7.48
CA ASN A 370 -7.78 -15.61 7.42
C ASN A 370 -8.74 -15.14 8.53
N GLY A 371 -8.63 -13.89 8.99
CA GLY A 371 -9.65 -13.31 9.88
C GLY A 371 -9.22 -12.14 10.74
N SER A 372 -7.94 -11.73 10.69
CA SER A 372 -7.43 -10.52 11.34
C SER A 372 -7.95 -9.23 10.69
N VAL A 373 -7.60 -8.09 11.30
CA VAL A 373 -7.86 -6.74 10.80
C VAL A 373 -6.53 -6.04 10.59
N TRP A 374 -6.35 -5.46 9.40
CA TRP A 374 -5.13 -4.76 8.98
C TRP A 374 -5.44 -3.28 8.72
N PRO A 375 -4.68 -2.33 9.29
CA PRO A 375 -4.93 -0.90 9.06
C PRO A 375 -4.84 -0.49 7.58
N HIS A 376 -3.83 -0.97 6.85
CA HIS A 376 -3.65 -0.63 5.43
C HIS A 376 -4.81 -1.14 4.56
N ASP A 377 -5.23 -2.40 4.74
CA ASP A 377 -6.36 -3.02 4.04
C ASP A 377 -7.62 -2.17 4.25
N ASN A 378 -7.88 -1.78 5.50
CA ASN A 378 -9.02 -0.93 5.85
C ASN A 378 -8.92 0.49 5.27
N ALA A 379 -7.72 1.07 5.19
CA ALA A 379 -7.51 2.35 4.53
C ALA A 379 -7.80 2.30 3.03
N LEU A 380 -7.35 1.24 2.34
CA LEU A 380 -7.65 1.01 0.92
C LEU A 380 -9.15 0.80 0.70
N ILE A 381 -9.82 -0.02 1.53
CA ILE A 381 -11.27 -0.23 1.46
C ILE A 381 -12.02 1.11 1.64
N ALA A 382 -11.63 1.92 2.62
CA ALA A 382 -12.26 3.21 2.89
C ALA A 382 -12.05 4.22 1.75
N ALA A 383 -10.87 4.23 1.13
CA ALA A 383 -10.60 4.99 -0.09
C ALA A 383 -11.45 4.51 -1.27
N GLY A 384 -11.66 3.21 -1.39
CA GLY A 384 -12.63 2.61 -2.32
C GLY A 384 -14.06 3.11 -2.06
N PHE A 385 -14.54 3.08 -0.82
CA PHE A 385 -15.85 3.65 -0.48
C PHE A 385 -15.96 5.13 -0.88
N ALA A 386 -14.93 5.93 -0.60
CA ALA A 386 -14.92 7.35 -0.93
C ALA A 386 -14.97 7.59 -2.45
N ARG A 387 -14.28 6.76 -3.25
CA ARG A 387 -14.32 6.83 -4.72
C ARG A 387 -15.74 6.70 -5.27
N TYR A 388 -16.57 5.83 -4.68
CA TYR A 388 -17.98 5.64 -5.08
C TYR A 388 -18.97 6.51 -4.28
N GLY A 389 -18.49 7.53 -3.56
CA GLY A 389 -19.34 8.46 -2.82
C GLY A 389 -19.99 7.88 -1.55
N LEU A 390 -19.55 6.71 -1.08
CA LEU A 390 -20.09 6.01 0.10
C LEU A 390 -19.46 6.55 1.40
N LYS A 391 -19.57 7.86 1.62
CA LYS A 391 -18.87 8.59 2.69
C LYS A 391 -19.19 8.11 4.11
N ASP A 392 -20.42 7.68 4.37
CA ASP A 392 -20.81 7.10 5.67
C ASP A 392 -20.01 5.82 5.97
N LYS A 393 -19.74 5.01 4.95
CA LYS A 393 -18.95 3.77 5.09
C LYS A 393 -17.47 4.11 5.30
N THR A 394 -16.94 5.11 4.60
CA THR A 394 -15.59 5.65 4.83
C THR A 394 -15.43 6.12 6.28
N ALA A 395 -16.36 6.95 6.77
CA ALA A 395 -16.34 7.46 8.15
C ALA A 395 -16.45 6.34 9.19
N LYS A 396 -17.25 5.31 8.93
CA LYS A 396 -17.37 4.12 9.79
C LYS A 396 -16.02 3.42 9.97
N VAL A 397 -15.24 3.24 8.90
CA VAL A 397 -13.92 2.59 8.97
C VAL A 397 -12.91 3.46 9.70
N LEU A 398 -12.83 4.76 9.36
CA LEU A 398 -11.95 5.70 10.07
C LEU A 398 -12.26 5.76 11.58
N THR A 399 -13.54 5.83 11.93
CA THR A 399 -13.98 5.85 13.33
C THR A 399 -13.58 4.57 14.07
N ALA A 400 -13.73 3.41 13.43
CA ALA A 400 -13.38 2.13 14.05
C ALA A 400 -11.87 1.97 14.28
N LEU A 401 -11.04 2.41 13.34
CA LEU A 401 -9.58 2.38 13.51
C LEU A 401 -9.08 3.46 14.48
N PHE A 402 -9.72 4.62 14.52
CA PHE A 402 -9.46 5.61 15.57
C PHE A 402 -9.80 5.06 16.96
N ASP A 403 -10.98 4.45 17.10
CA ASP A 403 -11.37 3.79 18.34
C ASP A 403 -10.37 2.69 18.73
N ALA A 404 -9.87 1.92 17.76
CA ALA A 404 -8.86 0.90 18.00
C ALA A 404 -7.54 1.51 18.47
N SER A 405 -7.06 2.60 17.84
CA SER A 405 -5.75 3.21 18.14
C SER A 405 -5.62 3.63 19.61
N ARG A 406 -6.73 4.03 20.23
CA ARG A 406 -6.81 4.42 21.66
C ARG A 406 -6.46 3.29 22.65
N PHE A 407 -6.43 2.04 22.19
CA PHE A 407 -6.06 0.88 23.01
C PHE A 407 -4.63 0.40 22.78
N PHE A 408 -3.94 0.92 21.77
CA PHE A 408 -2.55 0.57 21.50
C PHE A 408 -1.63 1.62 22.08
N ASP A 409 -0.52 1.18 22.67
CA ASP A 409 0.46 2.08 23.26
C ASP A 409 0.88 3.16 22.26
N LEU A 410 0.88 4.41 22.74
CA LEU A 410 1.25 5.59 21.97
C LEU A 410 0.38 5.87 20.73
N HIS A 411 -0.83 5.31 20.64
CA HIS A 411 -1.69 5.34 19.43
C HIS A 411 -1.06 4.67 18.21
N ARG A 412 -0.08 3.78 18.42
CA ARG A 412 0.59 3.06 17.33
C ARG A 412 -0.24 1.85 16.92
N LEU A 413 -0.99 1.98 15.83
CA LEU A 413 -1.62 0.82 15.23
C LEU A 413 -0.54 -0.17 14.73
N PRO A 414 -0.63 -1.45 15.09
CA PRO A 414 0.31 -2.46 14.62
C PRO A 414 0.03 -2.82 13.17
N GLU A 415 0.91 -3.62 12.57
CA GLU A 415 0.71 -4.27 11.28
C GLU A 415 -0.68 -4.90 11.13
N LEU A 416 -1.12 -5.62 12.16
CA LEU A 416 -2.43 -6.26 12.26
C LEU A 416 -2.83 -6.52 13.71
N PHE A 417 -4.12 -6.75 13.95
CA PHE A 417 -4.64 -7.27 15.21
C PHE A 417 -5.73 -8.33 14.96
N CYS A 418 -6.05 -9.12 15.99
CA CYS A 418 -6.98 -10.23 15.85
C CYS A 418 -8.40 -9.72 15.54
N GLY A 419 -9.10 -10.36 14.59
CA GLY A 419 -10.43 -9.95 14.17
C GLY A 419 -11.56 -10.55 15.02
N PHE A 420 -11.42 -10.52 16.34
CA PHE A 420 -12.54 -10.79 17.24
C PHE A 420 -13.60 -9.68 17.11
N HIS A 421 -14.86 -10.04 17.34
CA HIS A 421 -15.93 -9.04 17.41
C HIS A 421 -15.69 -8.08 18.59
N ARG A 422 -15.93 -6.79 18.38
CA ARG A 422 -15.86 -5.74 19.41
C ARG A 422 -16.84 -6.04 20.54
N ARG A 423 -16.36 -6.08 21.77
CA ARG A 423 -17.19 -6.29 22.98
C ARG A 423 -17.21 -5.00 23.78
N SER A 424 -18.34 -4.73 24.43
CA SER A 424 -18.45 -3.55 25.29
C SER A 424 -17.46 -3.66 26.44
N GLY A 425 -16.66 -2.61 26.68
CA GLY A 425 -15.65 -2.56 27.75
C GLY A 425 -14.29 -3.19 27.41
N ASP A 426 -14.15 -3.89 26.29
CA ASP A 426 -12.90 -4.52 25.89
C ASP A 426 -12.24 -3.78 24.70
N GLY A 427 -10.90 -3.78 24.67
CA GLY A 427 -10.12 -3.35 23.51
C GLY A 427 -9.93 -4.46 22.45
N PRO A 428 -9.31 -4.13 21.30
CA PRO A 428 -8.88 -5.13 20.33
C PRO A 428 -7.92 -6.15 20.93
N THR A 429 -8.00 -7.41 20.50
CA THR A 429 -7.03 -8.44 20.90
C THR A 429 -5.78 -8.35 20.03
N LEU A 430 -4.61 -8.22 20.67
CA LEU A 430 -3.32 -8.12 19.97
C LEU A 430 -3.02 -9.39 19.17
N TYR A 431 -2.35 -9.22 18.02
CA TYR A 431 -1.74 -10.34 17.31
C TYR A 431 -0.31 -10.56 17.85
N PRO A 432 0.09 -11.79 18.25
CA PRO A 432 1.31 -11.97 19.06
C PRO A 432 2.64 -11.55 18.43
N VAL A 433 2.74 -11.56 17.10
CA VAL A 433 4.02 -11.34 16.38
C VAL A 433 3.95 -10.18 15.38
N SER A 434 2.96 -9.30 15.50
CA SER A 434 2.79 -8.16 14.59
C SER A 434 3.95 -7.17 14.70
N CYS A 435 4.40 -6.63 13.57
CA CYS A 435 5.30 -5.48 13.58
C CYS A 435 4.62 -4.23 14.16
N ALA A 436 5.37 -3.45 14.94
CA ALA A 436 4.91 -2.20 15.53
C ALA A 436 6.11 -1.28 15.83
N PRO A 437 6.47 -0.35 14.93
CA PRO A 437 5.68 0.08 13.77
C PRO A 437 5.88 -0.75 12.49
N GLN A 438 4.94 -0.56 11.56
CA GLN A 438 4.95 -1.05 10.19
C GLN A 438 4.50 0.09 9.25
N ALA A 439 5.21 0.33 8.16
CA ALA A 439 5.08 1.52 7.32
C ALA A 439 3.67 1.72 6.75
N TRP A 440 3.09 0.70 6.12
CA TRP A 440 1.71 0.76 5.59
C TRP A 440 0.62 0.82 6.69
N ALA A 441 0.95 0.50 7.94
CA ALA A 441 0.02 0.67 9.06
C ALA A 441 0.09 2.11 9.59
N ALA A 442 1.28 2.68 9.61
CA ALA A 442 1.51 4.07 9.97
C ALA A 442 0.92 5.03 8.91
N GLY A 443 1.02 4.69 7.62
CA GLY A 443 0.45 5.48 6.52
C GLY A 443 -1.08 5.52 6.49
N ALA A 444 -1.74 4.45 6.92
CA ALA A 444 -3.20 4.26 6.85
C ALA A 444 -4.06 5.47 7.30
N VAL A 445 -3.68 6.15 8.39
CA VAL A 445 -4.43 7.30 8.92
C VAL A 445 -4.54 8.46 7.92
N PHE A 446 -3.49 8.70 7.13
CA PHE A 446 -3.45 9.78 6.16
C PHE A 446 -4.38 9.49 4.98
N LEU A 447 -4.43 8.24 4.50
CA LEU A 447 -5.36 7.84 3.44
C LEU A 447 -6.81 7.84 3.93
N LEU A 448 -7.07 7.41 5.16
CA LEU A 448 -8.42 7.43 5.76
C LEU A 448 -8.95 8.86 5.87
N LEU A 449 -8.10 9.80 6.32
CA LEU A 449 -8.45 11.21 6.39
C LEU A 449 -8.69 11.76 4.97
N GLN A 450 -7.78 11.51 4.03
CA GLN A 450 -7.94 11.90 2.63
C GLN A 450 -9.28 11.43 2.04
N ALA A 451 -9.64 10.17 2.28
CA ALA A 451 -10.86 9.56 1.79
C ALA A 451 -12.11 10.25 2.36
N CYS A 452 -12.12 10.58 3.65
CA CYS A 452 -13.22 11.33 4.27
C CYS A 452 -13.36 12.74 3.66
N LEU A 453 -12.24 13.45 3.55
CA LEU A 453 -12.19 14.78 2.94
C LEU A 453 -12.52 14.76 1.43
N GLY A 454 -12.38 13.62 0.77
CA GLY A 454 -12.44 13.54 -0.70
C GLY A 454 -11.37 14.41 -1.33
N LEU A 455 -10.21 14.51 -0.68
CA LEU A 455 -9.13 15.41 -1.02
C LEU A 455 -8.31 14.83 -2.18
N ASP A 456 -8.22 15.59 -3.26
CA ASP A 456 -7.37 15.33 -4.42
C ASP A 456 -6.52 16.57 -4.69
N VAL A 457 -5.24 16.36 -4.99
CA VAL A 457 -4.31 17.44 -5.31
C VAL A 457 -3.81 17.22 -6.71
N ARG A 458 -4.15 18.13 -7.62
CA ARG A 458 -3.82 18.06 -9.04
C ARG A 458 -2.69 19.02 -9.34
N GLY A 459 -1.46 18.51 -9.31
CA GLY A 459 -0.24 19.29 -9.46
C GLY A 459 -0.16 20.01 -10.80
N SER A 460 -0.45 19.31 -11.90
CA SER A 460 -0.41 19.89 -13.26
C SER A 460 -1.44 21.00 -13.48
N GLU A 461 -2.60 20.91 -12.82
CA GLU A 461 -3.65 21.93 -12.88
C GLU A 461 -3.49 23.02 -11.80
N LYS A 462 -2.55 22.86 -10.86
CA LYS A 462 -2.40 23.66 -9.64
C LYS A 462 -3.71 23.79 -8.84
N LYS A 463 -4.38 22.65 -8.59
CA LYS A 463 -5.68 22.62 -7.87
C LYS A 463 -5.67 21.68 -6.68
N VAL A 464 -6.45 22.04 -5.67
CA VAL A 464 -6.89 21.14 -4.60
C VAL A 464 -8.40 20.98 -4.72
N VAL A 465 -8.86 19.74 -4.83
CA VAL A 465 -10.28 19.40 -4.99
C VAL A 465 -10.75 18.66 -3.74
N PHE A 466 -11.89 19.07 -3.20
CA PHE A 466 -12.61 18.37 -2.15
C PHE A 466 -13.92 17.86 -2.73
N ASN A 467 -14.02 16.53 -2.90
CA ASN A 467 -15.22 15.88 -3.42
C ASN A 467 -16.06 15.28 -2.29
N LYS A 468 -17.21 15.91 -2.03
CA LYS A 468 -18.14 15.56 -0.95
C LYS A 468 -17.41 15.40 0.39
N PRO A 469 -16.71 16.45 0.87
CA PRO A 469 -15.95 16.37 2.10
C PRO A 469 -16.87 16.03 3.27
N LEU A 470 -16.41 15.13 4.13
CA LEU A 470 -17.10 14.73 5.35
C LEU A 470 -16.08 14.66 6.50
N LEU A 471 -16.48 15.19 7.66
CA LEU A 471 -15.76 15.02 8.92
C LEU A 471 -16.54 14.06 9.81
N PRO A 472 -15.93 12.98 10.34
CA PRO A 472 -16.56 12.11 11.34
C PRO A 472 -17.04 12.89 12.57
N GLU A 473 -17.98 12.33 13.33
CA GLU A 473 -18.58 13.00 14.49
C GLU A 473 -17.57 13.44 15.56
N PHE A 474 -16.43 12.75 15.66
CA PHE A 474 -15.38 13.07 16.62
C PHE A 474 -14.44 14.20 16.17
N LEU A 475 -14.63 14.76 14.96
CA LEU A 475 -13.88 15.88 14.39
C LEU A 475 -14.83 17.04 14.04
N ASP A 476 -14.72 18.14 14.79
CA ASP A 476 -15.42 19.39 14.50
C ASP A 476 -14.61 20.27 13.54
N THR A 477 -13.28 20.26 13.65
CA THR A 477 -12.40 21.00 12.75
C THR A 477 -11.16 20.20 12.36
N VAL A 478 -10.67 20.45 11.14
CA VAL A 478 -9.38 19.97 10.64
C VAL A 478 -8.66 21.14 9.98
N ARG A 479 -7.48 21.48 10.48
CA ARG A 479 -6.57 22.46 9.88
C ARG A 479 -5.46 21.72 9.16
N ILE A 480 -5.26 22.04 7.88
CA ILE A 480 -4.15 21.55 7.06
C ILE A 480 -3.27 22.76 6.77
N SER A 481 -2.00 22.72 7.15
CA SER A 481 -1.04 23.81 6.89
C SER A 481 0.08 23.31 5.99
N ARG A 482 0.64 24.19 5.17
CA ARG A 482 1.75 23.89 4.23
C ARG A 482 1.40 22.77 3.23
N LEU A 483 0.15 22.70 2.76
CA LEU A 483 -0.21 21.75 1.69
C LEU A 483 0.41 22.22 0.37
N CYS A 484 1.50 21.59 -0.05
CA CYS A 484 2.24 21.95 -1.26
C CYS A 484 1.53 21.50 -2.54
N VAL A 485 1.44 22.36 -3.55
CA VAL A 485 0.88 22.07 -4.88
C VAL A 485 1.75 22.72 -5.95
N GLY A 486 2.59 21.92 -6.61
CA GLY A 486 3.60 22.44 -7.53
C GLY A 486 4.56 23.40 -6.80
N ASP A 487 4.63 24.65 -7.26
CA ASP A 487 5.43 25.73 -6.69
C ASP A 487 4.68 26.58 -5.63
N GLY A 488 3.43 26.24 -5.32
CA GLY A 488 2.58 26.95 -4.37
C GLY A 488 2.27 26.14 -3.10
N SER A 489 1.62 26.80 -2.13
CA SER A 489 1.21 26.20 -0.86
C SER A 489 -0.13 26.77 -0.37
N LEU A 490 -0.85 25.98 0.42
CA LEU A 490 -2.12 26.36 1.04
C LEU A 490 -2.14 26.03 2.54
N ASP A 491 -2.73 26.94 3.32
CA ASP A 491 -3.25 26.64 4.64
C ASP A 491 -4.78 26.67 4.59
N LEU A 492 -5.42 25.60 5.05
CA LEU A 492 -6.86 25.36 4.95
C LEU A 492 -7.44 25.08 6.34
N SER A 493 -8.66 25.55 6.59
CA SER A 493 -9.48 25.14 7.73
C SER A 493 -10.75 24.49 7.22
N LEU A 494 -11.04 23.30 7.72
CA LEU A 494 -12.27 22.57 7.44
C LEU A 494 -13.09 22.54 8.73
N THR A 495 -14.37 22.91 8.64
CA THR A 495 -15.28 23.00 9.79
C THR A 495 -16.53 22.18 9.53
N ARG A 496 -16.88 21.29 10.46
CA ARG A 496 -18.09 20.47 10.38
C ARG A 496 -19.31 21.31 10.70
N HIS A 497 -20.31 21.26 9.83
CA HIS A 497 -21.67 21.76 10.07
C HIS A 497 -22.65 20.58 10.02
N GLU A 498 -23.91 20.81 10.37
CA GLU A 498 -24.92 19.74 10.47
C GLU A 498 -25.07 18.87 9.21
N ARG A 499 -24.84 19.46 8.02
CA ARG A 499 -25.07 18.79 6.73
C ARG A 499 -23.92 18.90 5.74
N GLU A 500 -22.87 19.65 6.07
CA GLU A 500 -21.78 19.93 5.15
C GLU A 500 -20.49 20.28 5.90
N VAL A 501 -19.38 20.29 5.17
CA VAL A 501 -18.08 20.76 5.66
C VAL A 501 -17.78 22.10 5.00
N GLY A 502 -17.64 23.15 5.81
CA GLY A 502 -17.13 24.45 5.36
C GLY A 502 -15.61 24.37 5.14
N ILE A 503 -15.09 25.01 4.10
CA ILE A 503 -13.67 25.03 3.77
C ILE A 503 -13.22 26.47 3.57
N ASP A 504 -12.33 26.93 4.45
CA ASP A 504 -11.74 28.27 4.43
C ASP A 504 -10.27 28.21 4.03
N VAL A 505 -9.87 29.08 3.12
CA VAL A 505 -8.45 29.26 2.76
C VAL A 505 -7.85 30.30 3.69
N LEU A 506 -7.01 29.86 4.61
CA LEU A 506 -6.36 30.71 5.62
C LEU A 506 -5.14 31.44 5.04
N ARG A 507 -4.37 30.76 4.19
CA ARG A 507 -3.20 31.29 3.49
C ARG A 507 -3.08 30.65 2.11
N ARG A 508 -2.62 31.42 1.14
CA ARG A 508 -2.29 30.95 -0.20
C ARG A 508 -1.00 31.56 -0.67
N GLU A 509 -0.10 30.72 -1.16
CA GLU A 509 1.12 31.12 -1.85
C GLU A 509 1.17 30.50 -3.24
N GLY A 510 1.57 31.29 -4.23
CA GLY A 510 1.51 30.87 -5.63
C GLY A 510 0.09 30.81 -6.20
N GLN A 511 -0.02 30.32 -7.43
CA GLN A 511 -1.28 30.23 -8.17
C GLN A 511 -1.95 28.87 -7.95
N VAL A 512 -2.45 28.62 -6.74
CA VAL A 512 -3.18 27.39 -6.40
C VAL A 512 -4.67 27.70 -6.21
N SER A 513 -5.55 26.92 -6.85
CA SER A 513 -6.99 27.05 -6.68
C SER A 513 -7.58 25.93 -5.81
N VAL A 514 -8.68 26.22 -5.12
CA VAL A 514 -9.41 25.26 -4.30
C VAL A 514 -10.80 25.09 -4.90
N VAL A 515 -11.21 23.84 -5.12
CA VAL A 515 -12.51 23.49 -5.69
C VAL A 515 -13.24 22.58 -4.71
N VAL A 516 -14.50 22.89 -4.42
CA VAL A 516 -15.35 22.05 -3.56
C VAL A 516 -16.52 21.56 -4.40
N VAL A 517 -16.62 20.24 -4.56
CA VAL A 517 -17.73 19.57 -5.24
C VAL A 517 -18.64 19.01 -4.14
N LYS A 518 -19.87 19.54 -4.06
CA LYS A 518 -20.86 19.14 -3.06
C LYS A 518 -21.72 17.97 -3.54
#